data_AF-A0A142VXZ4-F1
#
_entry.id   AF-A0A142VXZ4-F1
#
_cell.length_a   1.000
_cell.length_b   1.000
_cell.length_c   1.000
_cell.angle_alpha   90.00
_cell.angle_beta   90.00
_cell.angle_gamma   90.00
#
_symmetry.space_group_name_H-M   'P 1'
#
loop_
_entity.id
_entity.type
_entity.pdbx_description
1 polymer ?
#
loop_
_entity_poly.entity_id
_entity_poly.type
_entity_poly.pdbx_seq_one_letter_code
_entity_poly.pdbx_strand_id
1 'polypeptide(L)'
;MDIEGDDALIGIGRSHRVMIWDGVREREKELHWGLPSRDPDVIQIPLLKSETAIIDRPCLLLADAFGLVKQGKTIYSASLIGEPLMGIAAVWRPENREWPGSFAALTVAAYDDLAPYKDRHVAVVHPEDLFDWLERARPPLDMLRRFPKNSFRIAPPIQQSFGALLGAA
;
A
#
# COMPACT_ATOMS: atom_id res chain seq x y z
N MET A 1 -6.81 -22.64 -7.90
CA MET A 1 -5.91 -22.26 -6.79
C MET A 1 -6.57 -21.08 -6.15
N ASP A 2 -7.27 -21.30 -5.04
CA ASP A 2 -8.09 -20.27 -4.41
C ASP A 2 -7.19 -19.11 -4.01
N ILE A 3 -7.32 -18.00 -4.72
CA ILE A 3 -6.85 -16.70 -4.24
C ILE A 3 -7.81 -16.37 -3.09
N GLU A 4 -7.57 -16.98 -1.91
CA GLU A 4 -8.12 -16.47 -0.66
C GLU A 4 -7.78 -14.98 -0.67
N GLY A 5 -8.81 -14.15 -0.84
CA GLY A 5 -8.73 -12.71 -0.82
C GLY A 5 -8.19 -12.27 0.53
N ASP A 6 -6.87 -12.26 0.64
CA ASP A 6 -6.10 -11.59 1.67
C ASP A 6 -6.30 -10.11 1.35
N ASP A 7 -7.41 -9.53 1.82
CA ASP A 7 -7.74 -8.10 1.71
C ASP A 7 -6.75 -7.33 2.59
N ALA A 8 -5.49 -7.35 2.20
CA ALA A 8 -4.39 -6.66 2.85
C ALA A 8 -4.52 -5.13 2.67
N LEU A 9 -5.37 -4.69 1.75
CA LEU A 9 -5.63 -3.28 1.50
C LEU A 9 -7.10 -3.12 1.12
N ILE A 10 -7.87 -2.44 1.98
CA ILE A 10 -9.25 -2.08 1.67
C ILE A 10 -9.21 -1.19 0.42
N GLY A 11 -9.86 -1.62 -0.66
CA GLY A 11 -9.99 -0.81 -1.89
C GLY A 11 -9.29 -1.33 -3.14
N ILE A 12 -8.66 -2.52 -3.11
CA ILE A 12 -8.20 -3.17 -4.35
C ILE A 12 -9.36 -3.23 -5.37
N GLY A 13 -9.07 -2.88 -6.63
CA GLY A 13 -10.07 -2.79 -7.69
C GLY A 13 -10.94 -1.54 -7.65
N ARG A 14 -10.62 -0.54 -6.81
CA ARG A 14 -11.29 0.77 -6.77
C ARG A 14 -10.33 1.90 -7.11
N SER A 15 -10.89 3.03 -7.52
CA SER A 15 -10.14 4.27 -7.72
C SER A 15 -9.65 4.86 -6.40
N HIS A 16 -8.38 5.24 -6.36
CA HIS A 16 -7.75 5.95 -5.25
C HIS A 16 -7.01 7.18 -5.76
N ARG A 17 -6.91 8.18 -4.90
CA ARG A 17 -6.06 9.35 -5.14
C ARG A 17 -4.63 9.00 -4.79
N VAL A 18 -3.74 9.17 -5.75
CA VAL A 18 -2.30 9.02 -5.56
C VAL A 18 -1.59 10.31 -5.91
N MET A 19 -0.43 10.54 -5.30
CA MET A 19 0.48 11.62 -5.70
C MET A 19 1.41 11.12 -6.79
N ILE A 20 1.54 11.88 -7.87
CA ILE A 20 2.48 11.64 -8.97
C ILE A 20 3.34 12.88 -9.20
N TRP A 21 4.50 12.70 -9.83
CA TRP A 21 5.23 13.80 -10.46
C TRP A 21 4.78 13.96 -11.91
N ASP A 22 4.35 15.17 -12.31
CA ASP A 22 3.97 15.46 -13.71
C ASP A 22 5.13 15.94 -14.59
N GLY A 23 6.34 16.04 -14.03
CA GLY A 23 7.52 16.60 -14.67
C GLY A 23 7.88 18.01 -14.18
N VAL A 24 6.95 18.70 -13.51
CA VAL A 24 7.13 20.07 -13.02
C VAL A 24 6.74 20.19 -11.53
N ARG A 25 5.70 19.47 -11.10
CA ARG A 25 5.24 19.48 -9.71
C ARG A 25 4.55 18.18 -9.33
N GLU A 26 4.37 18.01 -8.02
CA GLU A 26 3.48 16.98 -7.49
C GLU A 26 2.02 17.25 -7.88
N ARG A 27 1.30 16.18 -8.19
CA ARG A 27 -0.10 16.19 -8.58
C ARG A 27 -0.84 15.05 -7.96
N GLU A 28 -2.04 15.34 -7.47
CA GLU A 28 -3.01 14.30 -7.18
C GLU A 28 -3.61 13.76 -8.48
N LYS A 29 -3.72 12.43 -8.59
CA LYS A 29 -4.38 11.75 -9.70
C LYS A 29 -5.24 10.61 -9.16
N GLU A 30 -6.47 10.54 -9.65
CA GLU A 30 -7.34 9.40 -9.40
C GLU A 30 -6.96 8.24 -10.34
N LEU A 31 -6.64 7.09 -9.77
CA LEU A 31 -6.21 5.89 -10.49
C LEU A 31 -6.85 4.63 -9.92
N HIS A 32 -7.14 3.67 -10.80
CA HIS A 32 -7.61 2.34 -10.43
C HIS A 32 -6.52 1.52 -9.73
N TRP A 33 -6.82 0.94 -8.57
CA TRP A 33 -5.87 0.06 -7.89
C TRP A 33 -5.88 -1.35 -8.48
N GLY A 34 -4.94 -1.60 -9.38
CA GLY A 34 -4.75 -2.87 -10.07
C GLY A 34 -4.19 -2.66 -11.47
N LEU A 35 -2.95 -3.06 -11.71
CA LEU A 35 -2.38 -3.05 -13.06
C LEU A 35 -2.95 -4.21 -13.89
N PRO A 36 -3.04 -4.07 -15.23
CA PRO A 36 -3.48 -5.17 -16.07
C PRO A 36 -2.43 -6.29 -16.06
N SER A 37 -2.88 -7.54 -16.01
CA SER A 37 -2.02 -8.70 -16.22
C SER A 37 -1.92 -9.05 -17.70
N ARG A 38 -0.82 -9.72 -18.07
CA ARG A 38 -0.72 -10.44 -19.35
C ARG A 38 -1.20 -11.87 -19.27
N ASP A 39 -1.33 -12.38 -18.05
CA ASP A 39 -1.89 -13.70 -17.78
C ASP A 39 -3.42 -13.58 -17.82
N PRO A 40 -4.11 -14.31 -18.72
CA PRO A 40 -5.56 -14.24 -18.85
C PRO A 40 -6.32 -14.71 -17.60
N ASP A 41 -5.68 -15.49 -16.73
CA ASP A 41 -6.28 -15.98 -15.49
C ASP A 41 -6.14 -14.98 -14.33
N VAL A 42 -5.35 -13.91 -14.52
CA VAL A 42 -5.12 -12.86 -13.50
C VAL A 42 -5.76 -11.57 -13.97
N ILE A 43 -6.91 -11.21 -13.40
CA ILE A 43 -7.65 -10.00 -13.80
C ILE A 43 -6.82 -8.73 -13.58
N GLN A 44 -6.16 -8.61 -12.42
CA GLN A 44 -5.39 -7.43 -12.06
C GLN A 44 -4.27 -7.76 -11.09
N ILE A 45 -3.22 -6.93 -11.10
CA ILE A 45 -2.04 -7.03 -10.24
C ILE A 45 -2.06 -5.81 -9.30
N PRO A 46 -2.57 -5.95 -8.07
CA PRO A 46 -2.64 -4.83 -7.11
C PRO A 46 -1.33 -4.58 -6.36
N LEU A 47 -0.46 -5.59 -6.32
CA LEU A 47 0.78 -5.61 -5.54
C LEU A 47 1.93 -6.13 -6.39
N LEU A 48 3.09 -5.48 -6.29
CA LEU A 48 4.33 -5.91 -6.93
C LEU A 48 5.44 -6.05 -5.88
N LYS A 49 6.36 -7.00 -6.07
CA LYS A 49 7.59 -7.08 -5.27
C LYS A 49 8.55 -5.99 -5.74
N SER A 50 8.94 -5.08 -4.86
CA SER A 50 9.83 -3.96 -5.20
C SER A 50 11.14 -4.43 -5.85
N GLU A 51 11.68 -5.56 -5.39
CA GLU A 51 12.95 -6.14 -5.82
C GLU A 51 12.93 -6.63 -7.28
N THR A 52 11.75 -6.90 -7.84
CA THR A 52 11.59 -7.41 -9.22
C THR A 52 10.73 -6.51 -10.11
N ALA A 53 10.12 -5.46 -9.53
CA ALA A 53 9.25 -4.55 -10.26
C ALA A 53 10.05 -3.57 -11.12
N ILE A 54 9.50 -3.21 -12.27
CA ILE A 54 9.98 -2.06 -13.04
C ILE A 54 9.31 -0.81 -12.46
N ILE A 55 10.11 0.05 -11.81
CA ILE A 55 9.66 1.27 -11.13
C ILE A 55 10.11 2.50 -11.93
N ASP A 56 9.44 2.74 -13.06
CA ASP A 56 9.70 3.83 -14.01
C ASP A 56 8.78 5.04 -13.83
N ARG A 57 7.61 4.82 -13.24
CA ARG A 57 6.60 5.85 -12.92
C ARG A 57 6.17 5.72 -11.45
N PRO A 58 7.01 6.12 -10.50
CA PRO A 58 6.65 6.07 -9.09
C PRO A 58 5.45 6.97 -8.80
N CYS A 59 4.62 6.54 -7.86
CA CYS A 59 3.59 7.34 -7.22
C CYS A 59 3.53 7.02 -5.73
N LEU A 60 2.83 7.86 -4.97
CA LEU A 60 2.55 7.63 -3.55
C LEU A 60 1.05 7.49 -3.32
N LEU A 61 0.66 6.42 -2.67
CA LEU A 61 -0.65 6.32 -2.04
C LEU A 61 -0.52 6.85 -0.60
N LEU A 62 -1.22 7.93 -0.28
CA LEU A 62 -1.23 8.45 1.09
C LEU A 62 -2.23 7.64 1.92
N ALA A 63 -1.80 7.15 3.07
CA ALA A 63 -2.63 6.38 3.99
C ALA A 63 -2.30 6.71 5.45
N ASP A 64 -3.30 6.65 6.33
CA ASP A 64 -3.12 6.75 7.79
C ASP A 64 -2.69 5.40 8.40
N ALA A 65 -3.11 4.30 7.77
CA ALA A 65 -2.71 2.95 8.12
C ALA A 65 -2.78 1.97 6.92
N PHE A 66 -2.06 0.86 7.01
CA PHE A 66 -2.26 -0.34 6.20
C PHE A 66 -2.43 -1.56 7.11
N GLY A 67 -2.87 -2.71 6.60
CA GLY A 67 -3.09 -3.84 7.48
C GLY A 67 -3.43 -5.13 6.78
N LEU A 68 -4.16 -5.98 7.49
CA LEU A 68 -4.79 -7.14 6.89
C LEU A 68 -6.22 -7.25 7.41
N VAL A 69 -7.17 -7.42 6.51
CA VAL A 69 -8.54 -7.77 6.81
C VAL A 69 -8.82 -9.16 6.24
N LYS A 70 -9.36 -10.06 7.06
CA LYS A 70 -9.81 -11.39 6.61
C LYS A 70 -11.27 -11.57 7.00
N GLN A 71 -12.13 -11.86 6.03
CA GLN A 71 -13.58 -12.05 6.23
C GLN A 71 -14.24 -10.88 6.99
N GLY A 72 -13.89 -9.65 6.62
CA GLY A 72 -14.40 -8.44 7.26
C GLY A 72 -13.85 -8.14 8.66
N LYS A 73 -12.89 -8.93 9.16
CA LYS A 73 -12.22 -8.71 10.44
C LYS A 73 -10.80 -8.23 10.22
N THR A 74 -10.46 -7.06 10.76
CA THR A 74 -9.08 -6.57 10.80
C THR A 74 -8.24 -7.54 11.63
N ILE A 75 -7.25 -8.17 11.01
CA ILE A 75 -6.25 -9.01 11.67
C ILE A 75 -5.18 -8.15 12.34
N TYR A 76 -4.71 -7.12 11.62
CA TYR A 76 -3.87 -6.07 12.18
C TYR A 76 -4.01 -4.79 11.36
N SER A 77 -3.67 -3.66 11.98
CA SER A 77 -3.49 -2.37 11.33
C SER A 77 -2.21 -1.73 11.83
N ALA A 78 -1.42 -1.14 10.93
CA ALA A 78 -0.13 -0.53 11.19
C ALA A 78 -0.17 0.94 10.75
N SER A 79 0.11 1.85 11.69
CA SER A 79 0.32 3.28 11.42
C SER A 79 1.76 3.69 11.74
N LEU A 80 2.29 4.66 10.99
CA LEU A 80 3.64 5.17 11.22
C LEU A 80 3.63 6.10 12.46
N ILE A 81 4.54 5.88 13.39
CA ILE A 81 4.61 6.68 14.62
C ILE A 81 5.19 8.06 14.30
N GLY A 82 4.50 9.11 14.76
CA GLY A 82 4.93 10.50 14.58
C GLY A 82 4.35 11.16 13.32
N GLU A 83 3.80 10.37 12.39
CA GLU A 83 3.25 10.86 11.13
C GLU A 83 1.74 10.61 11.04
N PRO A 84 0.92 11.62 10.68
CA PRO A 84 -0.52 11.43 10.50
C PRO A 84 -0.86 10.65 9.22
N LEU A 85 -0.01 10.75 8.19
CA LEU A 85 -0.12 10.02 6.93
C LEU A 85 1.25 9.50 6.54
N MET A 86 1.27 8.32 5.92
CA MET A 86 2.46 7.71 5.36
C MET A 86 2.35 7.64 3.84
N GLY A 87 3.50 7.73 3.16
CA GLY A 87 3.59 7.50 1.72
C GLY A 87 3.83 6.03 1.41
N ILE A 88 2.81 5.34 0.90
CA ILE A 88 2.95 3.99 0.37
C ILE A 88 3.50 4.06 -1.05
N ALA A 89 4.66 3.45 -1.27
CA ALA A 89 5.33 3.39 -2.56
C ALA A 89 4.51 2.57 -3.55
N ALA A 90 4.29 3.13 -4.74
CA ALA A 90 3.54 2.49 -5.80
C ALA A 90 4.15 2.83 -7.17
N VAL A 91 3.73 2.09 -8.20
CA VAL A 91 4.02 2.39 -9.60
C VAL A 91 2.72 2.55 -10.37
N TRP A 92 2.63 3.59 -11.20
CA TRP A 92 1.43 3.87 -11.98
C TRP A 92 1.61 3.72 -13.48
N ARG A 93 0.49 3.54 -14.17
CA ARG A 93 0.38 3.45 -15.62
C ARG A 93 -0.70 4.42 -16.11
N PRO A 94 -0.45 5.16 -17.19
CA PRO A 94 -1.48 5.95 -17.83
C PRO A 94 -2.57 5.03 -18.38
N GLU A 95 -3.76 5.60 -18.52
CA GLU A 95 -4.86 4.96 -19.23
C GLU A 95 -4.47 4.63 -20.67
N ASN A 96 -5.02 3.53 -21.16
CA ASN A 96 -4.98 3.16 -22.57
C ASN A 96 -6.35 2.59 -22.98
N ARG A 97 -6.47 2.15 -24.24
CA ARG A 97 -7.74 1.65 -24.80
C ARG A 97 -8.32 0.44 -24.05
N GLU A 98 -7.47 -0.36 -23.43
CA GLU A 98 -7.83 -1.65 -22.83
C GLU A 98 -7.95 -1.59 -21.31
N TRP A 99 -7.33 -0.59 -20.66
CA TRP A 99 -7.29 -0.50 -19.21
C TRP A 99 -7.26 0.95 -18.70
N PRO A 100 -8.00 1.28 -17.63
CA PRO A 100 -7.98 2.61 -17.04
C PRO A 100 -6.59 2.98 -16.52
N GLY A 101 -6.37 4.27 -16.27
CA GLY A 101 -5.22 4.73 -15.51
C GLY A 101 -5.19 3.99 -14.18
N SER A 102 -4.07 3.35 -13.86
CA SER A 102 -4.00 2.39 -12.76
C SER A 102 -2.66 2.40 -12.04
N PHE A 103 -2.61 1.82 -10.85
CA PHE A 103 -1.39 1.64 -10.08
C PHE A 103 -1.35 0.28 -9.37
N ALA A 104 -0.15 -0.13 -8.99
CA ALA A 104 0.08 -1.21 -8.03
C ALA A 104 0.97 -0.70 -6.91
N ALA A 105 0.63 -1.04 -5.66
CA ALA A 105 1.51 -0.77 -4.52
C ALA A 105 2.69 -1.73 -4.54
N LEU A 106 3.85 -1.22 -4.13
CA LEU A 106 5.05 -2.02 -3.99
C LEU A 106 5.05 -2.69 -2.63
N THR A 107 5.64 -3.87 -2.56
CA THR A 107 5.86 -4.61 -1.31
C THR A 107 7.35 -4.78 -1.05
N VAL A 108 7.70 -4.88 0.23
CA VAL A 108 9.03 -5.22 0.73
C VAL A 108 8.94 -6.40 1.71
N ALA A 109 10.07 -7.01 2.04
CA ALA A 109 10.15 -7.94 3.15
C ALA A 109 9.71 -7.25 4.46
N ALA A 110 8.96 -7.96 5.29
CA ALA A 110 8.46 -7.43 6.54
C ALA A 110 9.53 -6.84 7.44
N TYR A 111 9.24 -5.67 7.99
CA TYR A 111 10.01 -5.05 9.06
C TYR A 111 9.83 -5.83 10.36
N ASP A 112 10.71 -5.63 11.33
CA ASP A 112 10.71 -6.35 12.60
C ASP A 112 9.35 -6.26 13.33
N ASP A 113 8.67 -5.11 13.26
CA ASP A 113 7.36 -4.89 13.88
C ASP A 113 6.22 -5.66 13.17
N LEU A 114 6.40 -6.03 11.90
CA LEU A 114 5.37 -6.57 11.02
C LEU A 114 5.57 -8.04 10.68
N ALA A 115 6.80 -8.54 10.78
CA ALA A 115 7.18 -9.91 10.52
C ALA A 115 6.36 -10.96 11.29
N PRO A 116 5.87 -10.69 12.53
CA PRO A 116 4.97 -11.62 13.21
C PRO A 116 3.60 -11.80 12.54
N TYR A 117 3.18 -10.87 11.68
CA TYR A 117 1.84 -10.85 11.08
C TYR A 117 1.85 -11.28 9.61
N LYS A 118 2.89 -10.89 8.85
CA LYS A 118 3.01 -11.19 7.43
C LYS A 118 4.48 -11.16 7.00
N ASP A 119 4.85 -11.97 6.02
CA ASP A 119 6.22 -12.05 5.47
C ASP A 119 6.59 -10.84 4.59
N ARG A 120 5.56 -10.23 3.98
CA ARG A 120 5.67 -9.03 3.16
C ARG A 120 4.53 -8.07 3.42
N HIS A 121 4.82 -6.79 3.27
CA HIS A 121 3.86 -5.71 3.43
C HIS A 121 4.15 -4.61 2.42
N VAL A 122 3.25 -3.63 2.36
CA VAL A 122 3.44 -2.46 1.50
C VAL A 122 4.71 -1.71 1.89
N ALA A 123 5.44 -1.26 0.87
CA ALA A 123 6.64 -0.48 1.05
C ALA A 123 6.24 0.95 1.44
N VAL A 124 6.64 1.36 2.64
CA VAL A 124 6.48 2.74 3.10
C VAL A 124 7.76 3.49 2.74
N VAL A 125 7.62 4.66 2.12
CA VAL A 125 8.74 5.58 1.85
C VAL A 125 8.99 6.39 3.12
N HIS A 126 10.27 6.59 3.48
CA HIS A 126 10.62 7.47 4.61
C HIS A 126 10.10 8.90 4.36
N PRO A 127 9.58 9.60 5.38
CA PRO A 127 9.04 10.96 5.20
C PRO A 127 10.01 11.91 4.49
N GLU A 128 11.31 11.81 4.78
CA GLU A 128 12.36 12.63 4.13
C GLU A 128 12.58 12.30 2.65
N ASP A 129 12.17 11.11 2.19
CA ASP A 129 12.41 10.59 0.85
C ASP A 129 11.16 10.70 -0.07
N LEU A 130 10.02 11.22 0.42
CA LEU A 130 8.75 11.24 -0.33
C LEU A 130 8.86 11.99 -1.67
N PHE A 131 9.51 13.15 -1.66
CA PHE A 131 9.66 13.96 -2.86
C PHE A 131 10.66 13.34 -3.84
N ASP A 132 11.81 12.89 -3.34
CA ASP A 132 12.82 12.15 -4.11
C ASP A 132 12.24 10.90 -4.78
N TRP A 133 11.30 10.23 -4.10
CA TRP A 133 10.56 9.09 -4.65
C TRP A 133 9.75 9.48 -5.88
N LEU A 134 8.94 10.55 -5.79
CA LEU A 134 8.11 11.03 -6.89
C LEU A 134 8.93 11.50 -8.08
N GLU A 135 10.00 12.26 -7.83
CA GLU A 135 10.91 12.75 -8.88
C GLU A 135 11.84 11.66 -9.42
N ARG A 136 11.93 10.53 -8.71
CA ARG A 136 12.91 9.47 -8.97
C ARG A 136 14.33 10.04 -8.97
N ALA A 137 14.64 10.88 -7.99
CA ALA A 137 15.93 11.56 -7.84
C ALA A 137 17.09 10.58 -7.55
N ARG A 138 16.76 9.42 -6.99
CA ARG A 138 17.68 8.31 -6.68
C ARG A 138 17.09 6.97 -7.15
N PRO A 139 17.90 5.91 -7.24
CA PRO A 139 17.39 4.57 -7.51
C PRO A 139 16.27 4.19 -6.50
N PRO A 140 15.11 3.70 -6.96
CA PRO A 140 13.95 3.45 -6.08
C PRO A 140 14.26 2.56 -4.87
N LEU A 141 15.07 1.51 -5.05
CA LEU A 141 15.38 0.58 -3.96
C LEU A 141 16.24 1.21 -2.87
N ASP A 142 17.00 2.27 -3.16
CA ASP A 142 17.80 2.99 -2.17
C ASP A 142 16.93 3.81 -1.21
N MET A 143 15.67 4.11 -1.60
CA MET A 143 14.69 4.86 -0.80
C MET A 143 13.72 3.94 -0.05
N LEU A 144 13.61 2.66 -0.44
CA LEU A 144 12.77 1.66 0.25
C LEU A 144 13.55 0.96 1.39
N ARG A 145 14.18 1.77 2.24
CA ARG A 145 14.97 1.30 3.38
C ARG A 145 14.05 0.77 4.46
N ARG A 146 14.44 -0.34 5.11
CA ARG A 146 13.73 -0.85 6.30
C ARG A 146 13.62 0.25 7.36
N PHE A 147 12.46 0.34 7.97
CA PHE A 147 12.28 1.17 9.15
C PHE A 147 12.89 0.49 10.38
N PRO A 148 13.44 1.25 11.33
CA PRO A 148 13.85 0.73 12.62
C PRO A 148 12.70 0.02 13.36
N LYS A 149 13.05 -0.84 14.31
CA LYS A 149 12.08 -1.43 15.22
C LYS A 149 11.35 -0.34 16.03
N ASN A 150 10.07 -0.56 16.30
CA ASN A 150 9.14 0.37 16.95
C ASN A 150 8.89 1.65 16.13
N SER A 151 8.95 1.57 14.79
CA SER A 151 8.50 2.66 13.91
C SER A 151 6.99 2.60 13.67
N PHE A 152 6.38 1.43 13.83
CA PHE A 152 4.94 1.26 13.58
C PHE A 152 4.17 1.03 14.88
N ARG A 153 3.04 1.73 15.01
CA ARG A 153 2.01 1.37 15.99
C ARG A 153 1.13 0.29 15.37
N ILE A 154 1.17 -0.90 15.95
CA ILE A 154 0.31 -2.01 15.53
C ILE A 154 -0.92 -2.04 16.43
N ALA A 155 -2.09 -1.82 15.83
CA ALA A 155 -3.37 -2.05 16.49
C ALA A 155 -3.82 -3.50 16.23
N PRO A 156 -4.14 -4.28 17.27
CA PRO A 156 -4.80 -5.58 17.10
C PRO A 156 -6.20 -5.39 16.47
N PRO A 157 -6.91 -6.47 16.10
CA PRO A 157 -8.30 -6.38 15.64
C PRO A 157 -9.07 -5.44 16.56
N ILE A 158 -9.74 -4.43 16.00
CA ILE A 158 -10.81 -3.77 16.74
C ILE A 158 -11.89 -4.84 16.87
N GLN A 159 -11.85 -5.63 17.95
CA GLN A 159 -13.03 -6.35 18.39
C GLN A 159 -14.06 -5.28 18.74
N GLN A 160 -14.95 -4.97 17.80
CA GLN A 160 -16.24 -4.42 18.18
C GLN A 160 -16.98 -5.53 18.94
N SER A 161 -16.67 -5.67 20.22
CA SER A 161 -17.57 -6.28 21.18
C SER A 161 -18.76 -5.33 21.34
N PHE A 162 -19.72 -5.41 20.40
CA PHE A 162 -21.07 -4.86 20.61
C PHE A 162 -21.86 -5.65 21.69
N GLY A 163 -21.27 -6.70 22.27
CA GLY A 163 -21.86 -7.48 23.36
C GLY A 163 -21.65 -6.94 24.78
N ALA A 164 -20.89 -5.85 24.96
CA ALA A 164 -20.58 -5.30 26.30
C ALA A 164 -21.27 -3.95 26.61
N LEU A 165 -22.08 -3.41 25.69
CA LEU A 165 -22.86 -2.18 25.92
C LEU A 165 -24.37 -2.42 26.09
N LEU A 166 -24.80 -3.69 26.13
CA LEU A 166 -26.18 -4.10 26.43
C LEU A 166 -26.19 -5.23 27.48
N GLY A 167 -25.38 -5.05 28.52
CA GLY A 167 -25.59 -5.72 29.80
C GLY A 167 -26.29 -4.76 30.75
N ALA A 168 -27.44 -5.18 31.27
CA ALA A 168 -28.19 -4.61 32.39
C ALA A 168 -29.03 -3.34 32.13
N ALA A 169 -30.25 -3.56 31.63
CA ALA A 169 -31.47 -3.01 32.23
C ALA A 169 -32.63 -3.97 31.97
#